data_AF-H8X085-F1
#
_entry.id   AF-H8X085-F1
#
_cell.length_a   1.000
_cell.length_b   1.000
_cell.length_c   1.000
_cell.angle_alpha   90.00
_cell.angle_beta   90.00
_cell.angle_gamma   90.00
#
_symmetry.space_group_name_H-M   'P 1'
#
loop_
_entity.id
_entity.type
_entity.pdbx_description
1 polymer ?
#
loop_
_entity_poly.entity_id
_entity_poly.type
_entity_poly.pdbx_seq_one_letter_code
_entity_poly.pdbx_strand_id
1 'polypeptide(L)'
;MDQALSVKVTQVVELIKTVIEKEFEGYNKNYYENTFENYKDATVDSLTLDEAQFKFEEPKDLEEEDIKKFNDSVYSKLKETILSTSFQKVLLSFIEVDVESGDSQLTKKIALVLDYLLWLAIEVDKTAKTTFYYCLEVVSNQLFSISTSQVESLWSFVEARLPTIQGKLFENSFGERIAILSLGNSLTDKYNTSITGMKTDTTMKDTLNDRFQSRVRIFMTELLAIDDNTGLNKYFHIHSAIPPHIRTKDVFISDVLDIQKMFNDPLFYLKKSNVMEFNKMTEKIYRVYGQLVEEESRFRAKSPLPEQFRFLEPKSEPEQEYLRQKYLQREYVPESYLESSFEKGSKLDETQNADYKFFYHQMELSKIRVQYLLMIYILSVFYVELTPGNKSEFMKNIGAPVTTKHITEESPAASTVKKYIQIKTELPSLLKGIDASLPFLFLHLGLDERIWWRWLLHGKDDQNQGFFVNKLLQPEVLDAQEDAFKKLYPYKNKRSFNTFVTPQVSKKMRTEIGLANLEQTAKFDIEKATEELNGIKEELEKGDNDDLKDRKSAYSWKLLRWKRKLATK
;
A
#
# COMPACT_ATOMS: atom_id res chain seq x y z
N MET A 1 35.90 -34.74 -24.03
CA MET A 1 34.81 -33.76 -24.06
C MET A 1 34.97 -32.74 -22.94
N ASP A 2 35.10 -33.17 -21.69
CA ASP A 2 35.22 -32.30 -20.50
C ASP A 2 36.39 -31.30 -20.54
N GLN A 3 37.56 -31.70 -21.06
CA GLN A 3 38.70 -30.79 -21.25
C GLN A 3 38.40 -29.69 -22.29
N ALA A 4 37.76 -30.02 -23.41
CA ALA A 4 37.39 -29.05 -24.44
C ALA A 4 36.31 -28.07 -23.94
N LEU A 5 35.35 -28.57 -23.18
CA LEU A 5 34.32 -27.75 -22.52
C LEU A 5 34.95 -26.79 -21.51
N SER A 6 35.87 -27.27 -20.67
CA SER A 6 36.57 -26.45 -19.67
C SER A 6 37.40 -25.33 -20.31
N VAL A 7 38.15 -25.63 -21.37
CA VAL A 7 38.92 -24.61 -22.12
C VAL A 7 38.00 -23.54 -22.69
N LYS A 8 36.86 -23.93 -23.27
CA LYS A 8 35.87 -22.99 -23.82
C LYS A 8 35.23 -22.11 -22.76
N VAL A 9 34.86 -22.69 -21.62
CA VAL A 9 34.32 -21.93 -20.48
C VAL A 9 35.33 -20.86 -20.03
N THR A 10 36.62 -21.19 -19.92
CA THR A 10 37.68 -20.24 -19.53
C THR A 10 37.85 -19.11 -20.56
N GLN A 11 37.86 -19.42 -21.86
CA GLN A 11 37.93 -18.40 -22.91
C GLN A 11 36.76 -17.41 -22.85
N VAL A 12 35.54 -17.92 -22.66
CA VAL A 12 34.34 -17.08 -22.54
C VAL A 12 34.38 -16.25 -21.25
N VAL A 13 34.89 -16.80 -20.14
CA VAL A 13 35.08 -16.05 -18.88
C VAL A 13 36.02 -14.86 -19.08
N GLU A 14 37.17 -15.08 -19.73
CA GLU A 14 38.15 -14.00 -20.00
C GLU A 14 37.57 -12.93 -20.94
N LEU A 15 36.81 -13.36 -21.96
CA LEU A 15 36.11 -12.45 -22.86
C LEU A 15 35.14 -11.55 -22.09
N ILE A 16 34.26 -12.13 -21.27
CA ILE A 16 33.29 -11.38 -20.48
C ILE A 16 34.02 -10.39 -19.56
N LYS A 17 35.06 -10.82 -18.84
CA LYS A 17 35.83 -9.93 -17.96
C LYS A 17 36.42 -8.74 -18.73
N THR A 18 37.01 -9.00 -19.89
CA THR A 18 37.61 -7.95 -20.74
C THR A 18 36.58 -6.94 -21.24
N VAL A 19 35.38 -7.41 -21.63
CA VAL A 19 34.28 -6.54 -22.08
C VAL A 19 33.80 -5.66 -20.92
N ILE A 20 33.62 -6.25 -19.74
CA ILE A 20 33.10 -5.54 -18.57
C ILE A 20 34.12 -4.55 -18.02
N GLU A 21 35.41 -4.88 -17.99
CA GLU A 21 36.47 -3.95 -17.55
C GLU A 21 36.55 -2.73 -18.47
N LYS A 22 36.45 -2.92 -19.80
CA LYS A 22 36.43 -1.81 -20.77
C LYS A 22 35.23 -0.88 -20.56
N GLU A 23 34.04 -1.44 -20.36
CA GLU A 23 32.84 -0.63 -20.09
C GLU A 23 32.90 0.05 -18.71
N PHE A 24 33.49 -0.61 -17.72
CA PHE A 24 33.63 -0.08 -16.36
C PHE A 24 34.59 1.13 -16.30
N GLU A 25 35.71 1.09 -17.05
CA GLU A 25 36.66 2.21 -17.15
C GLU A 25 36.05 3.50 -17.72
N GLY A 26 34.98 3.39 -18.52
CA GLY A 26 34.23 4.53 -19.06
C GLY A 26 33.08 5.05 -18.18
N TYR A 27 32.84 4.44 -17.02
CA TYR A 27 31.57 4.56 -16.30
C TYR A 27 31.54 5.64 -15.20
N ASN A 28 30.81 6.74 -15.43
CA ASN A 28 30.61 7.83 -14.46
C ASN A 28 29.15 8.02 -13.97
N LYS A 29 28.19 7.22 -14.44
CA LYS A 29 26.75 7.38 -14.08
C LYS A 29 26.34 6.51 -12.90
N ASN A 30 25.11 6.68 -12.40
CA ASN A 30 24.52 5.75 -11.45
C ASN A 30 24.17 4.42 -12.15
N TYR A 31 24.37 3.27 -11.50
CA TYR A 31 24.23 1.95 -12.13
C TYR A 31 22.80 1.62 -12.61
N TYR A 32 21.78 2.24 -12.02
CA TYR A 32 20.38 2.09 -12.42
C TYR A 32 19.97 2.94 -13.64
N GLU A 33 20.81 3.89 -14.08
CA GLU A 33 20.56 4.76 -15.23
C GLU A 33 21.10 4.19 -16.55
N ASN A 34 21.72 3.02 -16.52
CA ASN A 34 22.34 2.47 -17.72
C ASN A 34 21.27 2.17 -18.77
N THR A 35 21.57 2.48 -20.03
CA THR A 35 20.69 2.21 -21.18
C THR A 35 21.45 1.37 -22.19
N PHE A 36 20.69 0.53 -22.87
CA PHE A 36 21.05 -0.64 -23.68
C PHE A 36 21.94 -0.37 -24.92
N GLU A 37 22.48 0.83 -25.09
CA GLU A 37 22.88 1.36 -26.40
C GLU A 37 24.36 1.15 -26.80
N ASN A 38 25.21 0.58 -25.92
CA ASN A 38 26.67 0.58 -26.15
C ASN A 38 27.28 -0.75 -26.65
N TYR A 39 26.56 -1.88 -26.62
CA TYR A 39 27.12 -3.16 -27.10
C TYR A 39 27.05 -3.28 -28.63
N LYS A 40 28.16 -3.68 -29.28
CA LYS A 40 28.30 -3.75 -30.76
C LYS A 40 28.50 -5.19 -31.24
N ASP A 41 28.13 -5.48 -32.49
CA ASP A 41 28.25 -6.80 -33.14
C ASP A 41 29.63 -7.48 -33.02
N ALA A 42 30.73 -6.71 -32.88
CA ALA A 42 32.07 -7.26 -32.74
C ALA A 42 32.30 -8.10 -31.46
N THR A 43 31.43 -7.98 -30.43
CA THR A 43 31.47 -8.86 -29.25
C THR A 43 30.76 -10.21 -29.47
N VAL A 44 29.96 -10.33 -30.54
CA VAL A 44 29.16 -11.52 -30.90
C VAL A 44 29.99 -12.57 -31.63
N ASP A 45 30.89 -12.15 -32.54
CA ASP A 45 31.76 -13.04 -33.32
C ASP A 45 32.70 -13.90 -32.44
N SER A 46 32.94 -13.47 -31.20
CA SER A 46 33.70 -14.21 -30.18
C SER A 46 32.88 -15.21 -29.37
N LEU A 47 31.55 -15.15 -29.42
CA LEU A 47 30.61 -16.05 -28.73
C LEU A 47 29.99 -17.11 -29.65
N THR A 48 30.18 -17.00 -30.97
CA THR A 48 29.77 -18.03 -31.93
C THR A 48 30.56 -19.32 -31.68
N LEU A 49 29.85 -20.34 -31.16
CA LEU A 49 30.38 -21.69 -31.02
C LEU A 49 30.45 -22.31 -32.42
N ASP A 50 31.66 -22.52 -32.90
CA ASP A 50 31.94 -23.17 -34.18
C ASP A 50 31.47 -24.65 -34.10
N GLU A 51 30.35 -24.97 -34.77
CA GLU A 51 29.69 -26.29 -34.74
C GLU A 51 30.66 -27.44 -35.07
N ALA A 52 31.68 -27.15 -35.88
CA ALA A 52 32.73 -28.07 -36.28
C ALA A 52 33.60 -28.62 -35.12
N GLN A 53 33.59 -27.96 -33.96
CA GLN A 53 34.46 -28.31 -32.81
C GLN A 53 33.86 -29.41 -31.91
N PHE A 54 32.56 -29.69 -32.01
CA PHE A 54 31.87 -30.70 -31.21
C PHE A 54 31.23 -31.77 -32.10
N LYS A 55 32.02 -32.49 -32.89
CA LYS A 55 31.49 -33.63 -33.64
C LYS A 55 31.04 -34.74 -32.69
N PHE A 56 29.74 -35.04 -32.70
CA PHE A 56 29.16 -36.19 -32.01
C PHE A 56 29.31 -37.44 -32.89
N GLU A 57 29.55 -38.60 -32.27
CA GLU A 57 29.49 -39.87 -33.01
C GLU A 57 28.05 -40.12 -33.45
N GLU A 58 27.84 -40.36 -34.75
CA GLU A 58 26.50 -40.59 -35.31
C GLU A 58 25.89 -41.87 -34.71
N PRO A 59 24.72 -41.80 -34.07
CA PRO A 59 24.05 -42.98 -33.55
C PRO A 59 23.62 -43.88 -34.72
N LYS A 60 24.01 -45.16 -34.65
CA LYS A 60 24.01 -46.09 -35.80
C LYS A 60 22.64 -46.52 -36.36
N ASP A 61 21.52 -46.04 -35.80
CA ASP A 61 20.18 -46.55 -36.12
C ASP A 61 19.09 -45.44 -36.21
N LEU A 62 19.44 -44.20 -36.55
CA LEU A 62 18.50 -43.08 -36.66
C LEU A 62 18.47 -42.49 -38.09
N GLU A 63 17.29 -42.04 -38.55
CA GLU A 63 17.15 -41.32 -39.82
C GLU A 63 17.90 -39.97 -39.77
N GLU A 64 18.42 -39.49 -40.91
CA GLU A 64 19.24 -38.26 -40.99
C GLU A 64 18.54 -37.03 -40.36
N GLU A 65 17.22 -36.92 -40.47
CA GLU A 65 16.45 -35.84 -39.85
C GLU A 65 16.43 -35.91 -38.32
N ASP A 66 16.38 -37.13 -37.75
CA ASP A 66 16.38 -37.33 -36.31
C ASP A 66 17.79 -37.16 -35.72
N ILE A 67 18.83 -37.53 -36.47
CA ILE A 67 20.23 -37.23 -36.14
C ILE A 67 20.44 -35.71 -36.10
N LYS A 68 19.91 -34.97 -37.09
CA LYS A 68 20.02 -33.52 -37.15
C LYS A 68 19.31 -32.84 -35.98
N LYS A 69 18.05 -33.23 -35.69
CA LYS A 69 17.31 -32.72 -34.52
C LYS A 69 18.01 -33.06 -33.19
N PHE A 70 18.56 -34.26 -33.07
CA PHE A 70 19.32 -34.66 -31.89
C PHE A 70 20.56 -33.79 -31.72
N ASN A 71 21.36 -33.62 -32.78
CA ASN A 71 22.55 -32.77 -32.76
C ASN A 71 22.19 -31.33 -32.38
N ASP A 72 21.21 -30.73 -33.04
CA ASP A 72 20.75 -29.36 -32.76
C ASP A 72 20.32 -29.21 -31.28
N SER A 73 19.62 -30.20 -30.73
CA SER A 73 19.24 -30.21 -29.31
C SER A 73 20.45 -30.31 -28.37
N VAL A 74 21.45 -31.13 -28.71
CA VAL A 74 22.65 -31.29 -27.88
C VAL A 74 23.53 -30.05 -27.96
N TYR A 75 23.69 -29.45 -29.14
CA TYR A 75 24.41 -28.17 -29.32
C TYR A 75 23.74 -27.04 -28.54
N SER A 76 22.41 -26.94 -28.58
CA SER A 76 21.67 -25.94 -27.80
C SER A 76 21.92 -26.10 -26.28
N LYS A 77 21.88 -27.32 -25.76
CA LYS A 77 22.15 -27.59 -24.33
C LYS A 77 23.61 -27.32 -23.95
N LEU A 78 24.54 -27.67 -24.83
CA LEU A 78 25.96 -27.40 -24.63
C LEU A 78 26.22 -25.88 -24.59
N LYS A 79 25.61 -25.12 -25.49
CA LYS A 79 25.68 -23.65 -25.52
C LYS A 79 25.12 -23.04 -24.24
N GLU A 80 23.94 -23.47 -23.81
CA GLU A 80 23.34 -23.06 -22.54
C GLU A 80 24.26 -23.37 -21.34
N THR A 81 24.89 -24.56 -21.32
CA THR A 81 25.82 -24.97 -20.26
C THR A 81 27.09 -24.11 -20.23
N ILE A 82 27.67 -23.80 -21.40
CA ILE A 82 28.85 -22.93 -21.51
C ILE A 82 28.50 -21.52 -21.04
N LEU A 83 27.41 -20.94 -21.55
CA LEU A 83 26.98 -19.59 -21.18
C LEU A 83 26.69 -19.51 -19.67
N SER A 84 25.84 -20.38 -19.13
CA SER A 84 25.51 -20.41 -17.70
C SER A 84 26.74 -20.55 -16.82
N THR A 85 27.62 -21.50 -17.11
CA THR A 85 28.82 -21.73 -16.31
C THR A 85 29.78 -20.53 -16.39
N SER A 86 29.97 -19.94 -17.56
CA SER A 86 30.88 -18.81 -17.75
C SER A 86 30.36 -17.54 -17.07
N PHE A 87 29.10 -17.17 -17.28
CA PHE A 87 28.48 -16.01 -16.63
C PHE A 87 28.43 -16.18 -15.11
N GLN A 88 28.05 -17.37 -14.61
CA GLN A 88 28.06 -17.67 -13.18
C GLN A 88 29.47 -17.53 -12.59
N LYS A 89 30.51 -18.07 -13.23
CA LYS A 89 31.89 -17.94 -12.76
C LYS A 89 32.36 -16.48 -12.68
N VAL A 90 32.03 -15.66 -13.67
CA VAL A 90 32.39 -14.23 -13.66
C VAL A 90 31.70 -13.52 -12.50
N LEU A 91 30.38 -13.69 -12.37
CA LEU A 91 29.58 -13.07 -11.32
C LEU A 91 30.06 -13.45 -9.92
N LEU A 92 30.28 -14.75 -9.67
CA LEU A 92 30.80 -15.24 -8.39
C LEU A 92 32.22 -14.72 -8.12
N SER A 93 33.07 -14.63 -9.14
CA SER A 93 34.43 -14.09 -8.95
C SER A 93 34.45 -12.62 -8.52
N PHE A 94 33.48 -11.82 -8.97
CA PHE A 94 33.35 -10.44 -8.48
C PHE A 94 32.86 -10.39 -7.04
N ILE A 95 31.90 -11.26 -6.67
CA ILE A 95 31.41 -11.37 -5.29
C ILE A 95 32.53 -11.78 -4.34
N GLU A 96 33.36 -12.77 -4.71
CA GLU A 96 34.46 -13.26 -3.85
C GLU A 96 35.58 -12.22 -3.63
N VAL A 97 35.86 -11.37 -4.61
CA VAL A 97 36.97 -10.40 -4.57
C VAL A 97 36.60 -9.11 -3.84
N ASP A 98 35.37 -8.62 -3.98
CA ASP A 98 34.98 -7.28 -3.50
C ASP A 98 34.23 -7.26 -2.14
N VAL A 99 34.11 -8.39 -1.42
CA VAL A 99 33.62 -8.38 0.00
C VAL A 99 34.53 -7.51 0.89
N GLU A 100 35.76 -7.25 0.46
CA GLU A 100 36.77 -6.49 1.22
C GLU A 100 36.88 -5.00 0.81
N SER A 101 36.25 -4.55 -0.28
CA SER A 101 36.57 -3.30 -0.99
C SER A 101 35.39 -2.33 -1.27
N GLY A 102 34.31 -2.37 -0.48
CA GLY A 102 33.25 -1.35 -0.52
C GLY A 102 32.16 -1.53 -1.59
N ASP A 103 30.91 -1.47 -1.14
CA ASP A 103 29.68 -1.96 -1.82
C ASP A 103 29.37 -1.44 -3.23
N SER A 104 29.81 -0.22 -3.59
CA SER A 104 29.32 0.45 -4.81
C SER A 104 29.94 -0.07 -6.11
N GLN A 105 31.18 -0.58 -6.07
CA GLN A 105 31.87 -1.08 -7.27
C GLN A 105 31.44 -2.49 -7.62
N LEU A 106 31.24 -3.35 -6.61
CA LEU A 106 30.72 -4.71 -6.78
C LEU A 106 29.38 -4.71 -7.51
N THR A 107 28.42 -3.92 -7.01
CA THR A 107 27.07 -3.83 -7.58
C THR A 107 27.09 -3.37 -9.04
N LYS A 108 27.98 -2.43 -9.39
CA LYS A 108 28.17 -1.96 -10.77
C LYS A 108 28.68 -3.05 -11.70
N LYS A 109 29.71 -3.80 -11.31
CA LYS A 109 30.27 -4.89 -12.13
C LYS A 109 29.23 -5.99 -12.36
N ILE A 110 28.50 -6.38 -11.30
CA ILE A 110 27.41 -7.36 -11.39
C ILE A 110 26.32 -6.87 -12.35
N ALA A 111 25.87 -5.61 -12.19
CA ALA A 111 24.84 -5.02 -13.05
C ALA A 111 25.26 -5.00 -14.52
N LEU A 112 26.52 -4.65 -14.83
CA LEU A 112 27.04 -4.67 -16.20
C LEU A 112 27.06 -6.08 -16.81
N VAL A 113 27.43 -7.10 -16.03
CA VAL A 113 27.41 -8.50 -16.51
C VAL A 113 25.98 -8.95 -16.80
N LEU A 114 25.02 -8.60 -15.95
CA LEU A 114 23.61 -8.93 -16.15
C LEU A 114 22.99 -8.15 -17.31
N ASP A 115 23.35 -6.86 -17.50
CA ASP A 115 22.94 -6.07 -18.67
C ASP A 115 23.49 -6.67 -19.96
N TYR A 116 24.75 -7.12 -19.97
CA TYR A 116 25.34 -7.79 -21.12
C TYR A 116 24.62 -9.10 -21.44
N LEU A 117 24.29 -9.90 -20.42
CA LEU A 117 23.54 -11.14 -20.59
C LEU A 117 22.10 -10.89 -21.07
N LEU A 118 21.45 -9.83 -20.57
CA LEU A 118 20.14 -9.40 -21.03
C LEU A 118 20.18 -8.96 -22.50
N TRP A 119 21.21 -8.22 -22.91
CA TRP A 119 21.43 -7.84 -24.31
C TRP A 119 21.61 -9.05 -25.21
N LEU A 120 22.44 -10.02 -24.80
CA LEU A 120 22.60 -11.28 -25.53
C LEU A 120 21.26 -12.01 -25.70
N ALA A 121 20.43 -12.05 -24.66
CA ALA A 121 19.14 -12.73 -24.69
C ALA A 121 18.11 -12.08 -25.63
N ILE A 122 18.18 -10.76 -25.82
CA ILE A 122 17.22 -10.00 -26.63
C ILE A 122 17.67 -9.92 -28.10
N GLU A 123 18.94 -9.59 -28.35
CA GLU A 123 19.41 -9.23 -29.69
C GLU A 123 20.18 -10.37 -30.40
N VAL A 124 20.77 -11.31 -29.66
CA VAL A 124 21.73 -12.29 -30.21
C VAL A 124 21.22 -13.73 -30.18
N ASP A 125 20.88 -14.24 -28.99
CA ASP A 125 20.53 -15.64 -28.80
C ASP A 125 19.48 -15.85 -27.71
N LYS A 126 18.34 -16.43 -28.10
CA LYS A 126 17.24 -16.77 -27.19
C LYS A 126 17.64 -17.76 -26.10
N THR A 127 18.66 -18.61 -26.29
CA THR A 127 19.15 -19.53 -25.24
C THR A 127 19.80 -18.81 -24.06
N ALA A 128 20.28 -17.57 -24.24
CA ALA A 128 20.81 -16.76 -23.15
C ALA A 128 19.72 -16.30 -22.16
N LYS A 129 18.43 -16.38 -22.54
CA LYS A 129 17.29 -16.02 -21.69
C LYS A 129 17.16 -16.92 -20.45
N THR A 130 17.30 -18.24 -20.61
CA THR A 130 17.27 -19.16 -19.45
C THR A 130 18.48 -18.93 -18.54
N THR A 131 19.63 -18.68 -19.16
CA THR A 131 20.87 -18.33 -18.46
C THR A 131 20.71 -17.05 -17.65
N PHE A 132 20.03 -16.03 -18.19
CA PHE A 132 19.74 -14.78 -17.47
C PHE A 132 18.98 -15.02 -16.16
N TYR A 133 17.85 -15.73 -16.20
CA TYR A 133 17.06 -16.00 -15.01
C TYR A 133 17.84 -16.81 -13.96
N TYR A 134 18.58 -17.84 -14.41
CA TYR A 134 19.42 -18.66 -13.54
C TYR A 134 20.55 -17.84 -12.88
N CYS A 135 21.29 -17.05 -13.65
CA CYS A 135 22.36 -16.20 -13.11
C CYS A 135 21.80 -15.14 -12.13
N LEU A 136 20.65 -14.56 -12.45
CA LEU A 136 19.97 -13.61 -11.56
C LEU A 136 19.58 -14.26 -10.22
N GLU A 137 19.04 -15.46 -10.25
CA GLU A 137 18.71 -16.24 -9.04
C GLU A 137 19.94 -16.56 -8.20
N VAL A 138 20.99 -17.11 -8.80
CA VAL A 138 22.22 -17.47 -8.10
C VAL A 138 22.87 -16.26 -7.43
N VAL A 139 23.03 -15.16 -8.18
CA VAL A 139 23.65 -13.94 -7.64
C VAL A 139 22.81 -13.31 -6.55
N SER A 140 21.50 -13.22 -6.74
CA SER A 140 20.59 -12.64 -5.74
C SER A 140 20.63 -13.46 -4.45
N ASN A 141 20.63 -14.79 -4.54
CA ASN A 141 20.73 -15.68 -3.37
C ASN A 141 22.08 -15.58 -2.67
N GLN A 142 23.18 -15.44 -3.42
CA GLN A 142 24.52 -15.26 -2.86
C GLN A 142 24.62 -13.92 -2.11
N LEU A 143 24.19 -12.81 -2.73
CA LEU A 143 24.19 -11.49 -2.10
C LEU A 143 23.26 -11.43 -0.89
N PHE A 144 22.08 -12.06 -0.98
CA PHE A 144 21.14 -12.12 0.12
C PHE A 144 21.68 -12.95 1.30
N SER A 145 22.60 -13.88 1.04
CA SER A 145 23.32 -14.63 2.08
C SER A 145 24.40 -13.81 2.79
N ILE A 146 24.90 -12.74 2.14
CA ILE A 146 25.80 -11.76 2.76
C ILE A 146 25.00 -10.78 3.61
N SER A 147 24.08 -10.02 3.00
CA SER A 147 23.15 -9.14 3.71
C SER A 147 22.01 -8.62 2.82
N THR A 148 20.92 -8.16 3.45
CA THR A 148 19.76 -7.57 2.76
C THR A 148 20.11 -6.30 1.99
N SER A 149 21.02 -5.47 2.53
CA SER A 149 21.46 -4.23 1.86
C SER A 149 22.14 -4.49 0.50
N GLN A 150 22.88 -5.58 0.40
CA GLN A 150 23.59 -5.94 -0.84
C GLN A 150 22.61 -6.37 -1.93
N VAL A 151 21.67 -7.24 -1.60
CA VAL A 151 20.65 -7.67 -2.56
C VAL A 151 19.69 -6.52 -2.91
N GLU A 152 19.36 -5.62 -1.97
CA GLU A 152 18.55 -4.43 -2.26
C GLU A 152 19.22 -3.47 -3.25
N SER A 153 20.54 -3.35 -3.17
CA SER A 153 21.33 -2.54 -4.10
C SER A 153 21.25 -3.12 -5.52
N LEU A 154 21.44 -4.44 -5.66
CA LEU A 154 21.23 -5.12 -6.95
C LEU A 154 19.77 -5.04 -7.42
N TRP A 155 18.80 -5.16 -6.52
CA TRP A 155 17.38 -5.19 -6.89
C TRP A 155 16.89 -3.90 -7.51
N SER A 156 17.47 -2.77 -7.10
CA SER A 156 17.20 -1.47 -7.70
C SER A 156 17.57 -1.41 -9.18
N PHE A 157 18.58 -2.18 -9.60
CA PHE A 157 18.90 -2.38 -11.02
C PHE A 157 17.86 -3.26 -11.72
N VAL A 158 17.42 -4.34 -11.09
CA VAL A 158 16.41 -5.27 -11.65
C VAL A 158 15.09 -4.54 -11.91
N GLU A 159 14.63 -3.73 -10.95
CA GLU A 159 13.43 -2.89 -11.10
C GLU A 159 13.56 -1.87 -12.24
N ALA A 160 14.74 -1.27 -12.41
CA ALA A 160 14.99 -0.34 -13.51
C ALA A 160 14.93 -1.01 -14.91
N ARG A 161 15.03 -2.34 -14.97
CA ARG A 161 14.91 -3.12 -16.21
C ARG A 161 13.55 -3.76 -16.41
N LEU A 162 12.62 -3.58 -15.48
CA LEU A 162 11.29 -4.17 -15.53
C LEU A 162 10.54 -3.90 -16.85
N PRO A 163 10.52 -2.67 -17.42
CA PRO A 163 9.86 -2.43 -18.70
C PRO A 163 10.49 -3.20 -19.87
N THR A 164 11.81 -3.33 -19.87
CA THR A 164 12.55 -4.10 -20.90
C THR A 164 12.26 -5.59 -20.75
N ILE A 165 12.24 -6.11 -19.52
CA ILE A 165 11.92 -7.51 -19.23
C ILE A 165 10.48 -7.80 -19.67
N GLN A 166 9.51 -6.98 -19.29
CA GLN A 166 8.10 -7.12 -19.69
C GLN A 166 7.89 -7.03 -21.20
N GLY A 167 8.55 -6.08 -21.87
CA GLY A 167 8.30 -5.79 -23.28
C GLY A 167 9.06 -6.67 -24.26
N LYS A 168 10.25 -7.18 -23.89
CA LYS A 168 11.17 -7.86 -24.82
C LYS A 168 11.64 -9.24 -24.38
N LEU A 169 11.72 -9.52 -23.08
CA LEU A 169 12.28 -10.77 -22.58
C LEU A 169 11.21 -11.79 -22.16
N PHE A 170 10.23 -11.37 -21.38
CA PHE A 170 9.24 -12.24 -20.75
C PHE A 170 8.06 -12.51 -21.70
N GLU A 171 7.88 -13.78 -22.08
CA GLU A 171 6.83 -14.26 -22.98
C GLU A 171 5.76 -15.06 -22.23
N ASN A 172 5.84 -15.13 -20.89
CA ASN A 172 4.92 -15.86 -20.03
C ASN A 172 4.83 -17.37 -20.33
N SER A 173 5.94 -17.96 -20.79
CA SER A 173 6.04 -19.42 -20.98
C SER A 173 6.03 -20.15 -19.63
N PHE A 174 5.75 -21.46 -19.64
CA PHE A 174 5.75 -22.27 -18.41
C PHE A 174 7.12 -22.28 -17.71
N GLY A 175 8.21 -22.41 -18.47
CA GLY A 175 9.57 -22.42 -17.92
C GLY A 175 9.96 -21.07 -17.30
N GLU A 176 9.61 -19.96 -17.94
CA GLU A 176 9.88 -18.62 -17.40
C GLU A 176 9.10 -18.33 -16.13
N ARG A 177 7.82 -18.74 -16.08
CA ARG A 177 7.02 -18.61 -14.87
C ARG A 177 7.66 -19.34 -13.70
N ILE A 178 8.11 -20.57 -13.91
CA ILE A 178 8.81 -21.33 -12.87
C ILE A 178 10.10 -20.63 -12.45
N ALA A 179 10.91 -20.15 -13.39
CA ALA A 179 12.17 -19.49 -13.09
C ALA A 179 11.97 -18.21 -12.26
N ILE A 180 11.01 -17.37 -12.66
CA ILE A 180 10.70 -16.13 -11.96
C ILE A 180 10.08 -16.44 -10.58
N LEU A 181 9.19 -17.44 -10.48
CA LEU A 181 8.64 -17.89 -9.19
C LEU A 181 9.72 -18.47 -8.27
N SER A 182 10.68 -19.22 -8.82
CA SER A 182 11.83 -19.75 -8.06
C SER A 182 12.67 -18.61 -7.47
N LEU A 183 13.02 -17.63 -8.31
CA LEU A 183 13.72 -16.40 -7.89
C LEU A 183 12.92 -15.64 -6.81
N GLY A 184 11.63 -15.44 -7.02
CA GLY A 184 10.76 -14.74 -6.07
C GLY A 184 10.72 -15.47 -4.73
N ASN A 185 10.42 -16.77 -4.75
CA ASN A 185 10.32 -17.59 -3.55
C ASN A 185 11.66 -17.70 -2.81
N SER A 186 12.80 -17.81 -3.50
CA SER A 186 14.11 -17.89 -2.85
C SER A 186 14.43 -16.61 -2.06
N LEU A 187 13.97 -15.46 -2.54
CA LEU A 187 14.16 -14.16 -1.89
C LEU A 187 13.09 -13.85 -0.84
N THR A 188 11.84 -14.29 -1.03
CA THR A 188 10.75 -14.01 -0.09
C THR A 188 10.60 -15.04 1.02
N ASP A 189 10.95 -16.30 0.76
CA ASP A 189 10.69 -17.41 1.69
C ASP A 189 11.89 -17.83 2.53
N LYS A 190 13.05 -17.19 2.36
CA LYS A 190 14.25 -17.47 3.18
C LYS A 190 13.98 -17.47 4.68
N TYR A 191 13.06 -16.61 5.15
CA TYR A 191 12.64 -16.51 6.55
C TYR A 191 11.27 -17.18 6.84
N ASN A 192 10.59 -17.73 5.83
CA ASN A 192 9.36 -18.49 5.98
C ASN A 192 9.67 -19.98 6.22
N THR A 193 9.85 -20.35 7.49
CA THR A 193 10.32 -21.70 7.83
C THR A 193 9.24 -22.79 7.80
N SER A 194 7.98 -22.46 7.48
CA SER A 194 6.91 -23.47 7.28
C SER A 194 7.24 -24.43 6.13
N ILE A 195 8.11 -24.02 5.21
CA ILE A 195 8.57 -24.81 4.07
C ILE A 195 9.83 -25.65 4.43
N THR A 196 10.63 -25.22 5.41
CA THR A 196 11.93 -25.85 5.76
C THR A 196 11.88 -26.77 6.98
N GLY A 197 10.74 -26.91 7.65
CA GLY A 197 10.54 -27.83 8.79
C GLY A 197 11.18 -27.37 10.11
N MET A 198 11.74 -26.16 10.17
CA MET A 198 12.28 -25.54 11.38
C MET A 198 11.27 -24.55 12.00
N LYS A 199 11.42 -24.23 13.29
CA LYS A 199 10.56 -23.25 13.98
C LYS A 199 10.68 -21.87 13.32
N THR A 200 9.54 -21.24 13.02
CA THR A 200 9.42 -19.91 12.39
C THR A 200 10.00 -18.83 13.28
N ASP A 201 11.08 -18.20 12.79
CA ASP A 201 11.58 -16.95 13.36
C ASP A 201 10.89 -15.76 12.68
N THR A 202 9.65 -15.51 13.10
CA THR A 202 8.81 -14.39 12.62
C THR A 202 9.50 -13.04 12.81
N THR A 203 10.32 -12.93 13.87
CA THR A 203 11.00 -11.69 14.25
C THR A 203 12.02 -11.20 13.22
N MET A 204 12.65 -12.11 12.47
CA MET A 204 13.61 -11.76 11.41
C MET A 204 12.92 -11.35 10.10
N LYS A 205 11.68 -11.80 9.89
CA LYS A 205 10.90 -11.51 8.68
C LYS A 205 10.40 -10.06 8.68
N ASP A 206 9.91 -9.57 9.81
CA ASP A 206 9.24 -8.26 9.91
C ASP A 206 10.22 -7.11 10.21
N THR A 207 11.38 -7.10 9.56
CA THR A 207 12.40 -6.04 9.67
C THR A 207 12.62 -5.37 8.30
N LEU A 208 13.81 -4.82 8.03
CA LEU A 208 14.22 -4.32 6.70
C LEU A 208 13.94 -5.32 5.56
N ASN A 209 13.93 -6.62 5.90
CA ASN A 209 13.60 -7.69 4.98
C ASN A 209 12.20 -7.57 4.38
N ASP A 210 11.19 -7.09 5.12
CA ASP A 210 9.82 -6.98 4.62
C ASP A 210 9.72 -5.95 3.49
N ARG A 211 10.46 -4.83 3.59
CA ARG A 211 10.53 -3.83 2.51
C ARG A 211 11.12 -4.46 1.24
N PHE A 212 12.26 -5.13 1.34
CA PHE A 212 12.86 -5.81 0.20
C PHE A 212 11.93 -6.88 -0.39
N GLN A 213 11.35 -7.74 0.44
CA GLN A 213 10.43 -8.78 0.00
C GLN A 213 9.16 -8.22 -0.67
N SER A 214 8.64 -7.09 -0.18
CA SER A 214 7.51 -6.40 -0.80
C SER A 214 7.85 -5.91 -2.20
N ARG A 215 9.04 -5.34 -2.40
CA ARG A 215 9.56 -4.92 -3.72
C ARG A 215 9.68 -6.10 -4.67
N VAL A 216 10.22 -7.23 -4.19
CA VAL A 216 10.28 -8.48 -4.97
C VAL A 216 8.87 -8.92 -5.36
N ARG A 217 7.91 -8.97 -4.43
CA ARG A 217 6.52 -9.35 -4.73
C ARG A 217 5.85 -8.42 -5.73
N ILE A 218 6.06 -7.11 -5.63
CA ILE A 218 5.51 -6.13 -6.59
C ILE A 218 6.06 -6.42 -7.99
N PHE A 219 7.38 -6.56 -8.12
CA PHE A 219 8.03 -6.94 -9.40
C PHE A 219 7.43 -8.23 -9.99
N MET A 220 7.22 -9.25 -9.15
CA MET A 220 6.59 -10.51 -9.56
C MET A 220 5.15 -10.32 -10.05
N THR A 221 4.34 -9.52 -9.34
CA THR A 221 2.94 -9.24 -9.71
C THR A 221 2.82 -8.40 -10.98
N GLU A 222 3.84 -7.62 -11.32
CA GLU A 222 3.87 -6.85 -12.56
C GLU A 222 4.24 -7.72 -13.77
N LEU A 223 4.95 -8.83 -13.58
CA LEU A 223 5.28 -9.78 -14.65
C LEU A 223 4.18 -10.84 -14.83
N LEU A 224 3.71 -11.43 -13.74
CA LEU A 224 2.76 -12.54 -13.77
C LEU A 224 1.33 -12.03 -13.92
N ALA A 225 0.53 -12.72 -14.75
CA ALA A 225 -0.88 -12.41 -14.86
C ALA A 225 -1.61 -12.70 -13.53
N ILE A 226 -2.48 -11.76 -13.11
CA ILE A 226 -3.36 -11.92 -11.93
C ILE A 226 -4.21 -13.19 -12.05
N ASP A 227 -4.78 -13.43 -13.25
CA ASP A 227 -5.57 -14.63 -13.58
C ASP A 227 -4.68 -15.62 -14.34
N ASP A 228 -3.89 -16.40 -13.61
CA ASP A 228 -3.19 -17.55 -14.17
C ASP A 228 -4.03 -18.82 -13.95
N ASN A 229 -4.34 -19.50 -15.06
CA ASN A 229 -5.09 -20.76 -15.09
C ASN A 229 -4.38 -21.90 -14.33
N THR A 230 -3.11 -21.73 -13.94
CA THR A 230 -2.36 -22.68 -13.12
C THR A 230 -2.84 -22.74 -11.66
N GLY A 231 -3.55 -21.71 -11.18
CA GLY A 231 -4.04 -21.66 -9.80
C GLY A 231 -2.94 -21.46 -8.74
N LEU A 232 -1.68 -21.24 -9.15
CA LEU A 232 -0.55 -21.02 -8.24
C LEU A 232 -0.72 -19.77 -7.36
N ASN A 233 -1.50 -18.79 -7.81
CA ASN A 233 -1.82 -17.58 -7.05
C ASN A 233 -3.03 -17.76 -6.09
N LYS A 234 -3.63 -18.96 -6.03
CA LYS A 234 -4.89 -19.22 -5.29
C LYS A 234 -4.70 -19.97 -3.97
N TYR A 235 -3.48 -20.01 -3.43
CA TYR A 235 -3.19 -20.67 -2.15
C TYR A 235 -3.44 -19.74 -0.95
N PHE A 236 -3.98 -20.33 0.12
CA PHE A 236 -4.12 -19.67 1.41
C PHE A 236 -2.88 -19.94 2.25
N HIS A 237 -2.17 -18.89 2.62
CA HIS A 237 -1.17 -18.96 3.67
C HIS A 237 -1.83 -18.65 5.01
N ILE A 238 -1.63 -19.53 5.99
CA ILE A 238 -1.98 -19.24 7.38
C ILE A 238 -0.86 -18.39 7.95
N HIS A 239 -1.21 -17.26 8.56
CA HIS A 239 -0.25 -16.45 9.30
C HIS A 239 0.09 -17.18 10.60
N SER A 240 1.06 -18.10 10.56
CA SER A 240 1.46 -18.90 11.73
C SER A 240 2.37 -18.10 12.68
N ALA A 241 1.97 -16.87 13.01
CA ALA A 241 2.72 -16.03 13.91
C ALA A 241 2.54 -16.45 15.37
N ILE A 242 3.62 -16.37 16.14
CA ILE A 242 3.59 -16.65 17.57
C ILE A 242 2.91 -15.45 18.24
N PRO A 243 1.78 -15.64 18.94
CA PRO A 243 1.10 -14.54 19.59
C PRO A 243 1.98 -13.98 20.72
N PRO A 244 2.03 -12.65 20.90
CA PRO A 244 2.76 -12.04 22.00
C PRO A 244 2.21 -12.52 23.36
N HIS A 245 3.11 -12.71 24.33
CA HIS A 245 2.74 -13.19 25.65
C HIS A 245 3.27 -12.28 26.76
N ILE A 246 2.34 -11.69 27.52
CA ILE A 246 2.62 -10.88 28.71
C ILE A 246 1.98 -11.56 29.91
N ARG A 247 2.75 -11.76 30.98
CA ARG A 247 2.23 -12.25 32.27
C ARG A 247 1.49 -11.11 32.97
N THR A 248 0.17 -11.11 32.88
CA THR A 248 -0.67 -10.12 33.55
C THR A 248 -1.79 -10.75 34.38
N LYS A 249 -2.19 -10.05 35.45
CA LYS A 249 -3.38 -10.36 36.25
C LYS A 249 -4.63 -9.68 35.69
N ASP A 250 -4.48 -8.73 34.76
CA ASP A 250 -5.59 -8.07 34.10
C ASP A 250 -6.26 -9.04 33.12
N VAL A 251 -7.54 -9.32 33.37
CA VAL A 251 -8.34 -10.26 32.58
C VAL A 251 -8.56 -9.72 31.16
N PHE A 252 -8.73 -8.40 30.99
CA PHE A 252 -8.97 -7.82 29.67
C PHE A 252 -7.73 -7.95 28.80
N ILE A 253 -6.57 -7.50 29.29
CA ILE A 253 -5.31 -7.58 28.53
C ILE A 253 -4.94 -9.05 28.25
N SER A 254 -5.13 -9.94 29.22
CA SER A 254 -4.94 -11.39 29.02
C SER A 254 -5.84 -11.95 27.91
N ASP A 255 -7.12 -11.56 27.90
CA ASP A 255 -8.05 -11.96 26.85
C ASP A 255 -7.65 -11.37 25.48
N VAL A 256 -7.25 -10.09 25.41
CA VAL A 256 -6.80 -9.44 24.16
C VAL A 256 -5.58 -10.15 23.55
N LEU A 257 -4.61 -10.55 24.37
CA LEU A 257 -3.43 -11.30 23.91
C LEU A 257 -3.81 -12.71 23.45
N ASP A 258 -4.73 -13.38 24.16
CA ASP A 258 -5.15 -14.74 23.79
C ASP A 258 -5.98 -14.77 22.50
N ILE A 259 -6.85 -13.79 22.25
CA ILE A 259 -7.66 -13.77 21.01
C ILE A 259 -6.82 -13.57 19.75
N GLN A 260 -5.59 -13.06 19.85
CA GLN A 260 -4.67 -12.98 18.70
C GLN A 260 -4.35 -14.35 18.10
N LYS A 261 -4.38 -15.43 18.90
CA LYS A 261 -4.27 -16.81 18.38
C LYS A 261 -5.31 -17.10 17.31
N MET A 262 -6.52 -16.58 17.50
CA MET A 262 -7.65 -16.78 16.60
C MET A 262 -7.61 -15.86 15.38
N PHE A 263 -7.00 -14.68 15.51
CA PHE A 263 -6.71 -13.83 14.35
C PHE A 263 -5.62 -14.44 13.45
N ASN A 264 -4.63 -15.11 14.05
CA ASN A 264 -3.53 -15.73 13.32
C ASN A 264 -3.95 -17.02 12.58
N ASP A 265 -4.71 -17.90 13.23
CA ASP A 265 -5.19 -19.15 12.63
C ASP A 265 -6.69 -19.40 12.94
N PRO A 266 -7.61 -18.75 12.20
CA PRO A 266 -9.03 -18.95 12.39
C PRO A 266 -9.51 -20.35 11.93
N LEU A 267 -8.76 -21.01 11.04
CA LEU A 267 -9.11 -22.33 10.50
C LEU A 267 -8.89 -23.44 11.53
N PHE A 268 -7.86 -23.34 12.37
CA PHE A 268 -7.62 -24.28 13.47
C PHE A 268 -8.87 -24.51 14.34
N TYR A 269 -9.66 -23.46 14.58
CA TYR A 269 -10.84 -23.50 15.43
C TYR A 269 -12.10 -24.08 14.76
N LEU A 270 -12.08 -24.34 13.44
CA LEU A 270 -13.17 -25.02 12.73
C LEU A 270 -13.13 -26.55 12.89
N LYS A 271 -11.97 -27.10 13.28
CA LYS A 271 -11.77 -28.54 13.45
C LYS A 271 -12.66 -29.08 14.55
N LYS A 272 -13.29 -30.24 14.31
CA LYS A 272 -14.17 -30.90 15.29
C LYS A 272 -13.49 -31.20 16.63
N SER A 273 -12.17 -31.42 16.63
CA SER A 273 -11.38 -31.65 17.86
C SER A 273 -11.30 -30.41 18.76
N ASN A 274 -11.47 -29.21 18.19
CA ASN A 274 -11.11 -27.94 18.84
C ASN A 274 -12.35 -27.13 19.29
N VAL A 275 -13.55 -27.73 19.26
CA VAL A 275 -14.82 -27.05 19.59
C VAL A 275 -14.81 -26.43 20.99
N MET A 276 -14.22 -27.12 21.98
CA MET A 276 -14.12 -26.59 23.34
C MET A 276 -13.25 -25.33 23.40
N GLU A 277 -12.13 -25.33 22.69
CA GLU A 277 -11.23 -24.18 22.62
C GLU A 277 -11.87 -23.02 21.84
N PHE A 278 -12.56 -23.32 20.74
CA PHE A 278 -13.33 -22.34 19.97
C PHE A 278 -14.40 -21.65 20.82
N ASN A 279 -15.13 -22.40 21.65
CA ASN A 279 -16.10 -21.83 22.59
C ASN A 279 -15.42 -20.90 23.59
N LYS A 280 -14.33 -21.35 24.22
CA LYS A 280 -13.57 -20.55 25.18
C LYS A 280 -13.08 -19.24 24.55
N MET A 281 -12.55 -19.30 23.33
CA MET A 281 -12.03 -18.12 22.64
C MET A 281 -13.15 -17.17 22.22
N THR A 282 -14.30 -17.71 21.79
CA THR A 282 -15.48 -16.90 21.44
C THR A 282 -16.01 -16.13 22.65
N GLU A 283 -16.03 -16.73 23.84
CA GLU A 283 -16.37 -16.01 25.08
C GLU A 283 -15.43 -14.83 25.33
N LYS A 284 -14.12 -15.03 25.15
CA LYS A 284 -13.10 -13.97 25.31
C LYS A 284 -13.31 -12.85 24.30
N ILE A 285 -13.50 -13.19 23.03
CA ILE A 285 -13.77 -12.20 21.97
C ILE A 285 -15.00 -11.37 22.31
N TYR A 286 -16.08 -12.01 22.77
CA TYR A 286 -17.30 -11.29 23.12
C TYR A 286 -17.11 -10.33 24.30
N ARG A 287 -16.32 -10.71 25.32
CA ARG A 287 -15.95 -9.82 26.43
C ARG A 287 -15.11 -8.63 25.97
N VAL A 288 -14.05 -8.91 25.18
CA VAL A 288 -13.15 -7.88 24.64
C VAL A 288 -13.93 -6.91 23.75
N TYR A 289 -14.78 -7.42 22.86
CA TYR A 289 -15.69 -6.63 22.03
C TYR A 289 -16.53 -5.66 22.87
N GLY A 290 -17.20 -6.16 23.90
CA GLY A 290 -18.06 -5.32 24.76
C GLY A 290 -17.28 -4.19 25.46
N GLN A 291 -16.11 -4.51 26.00
CA GLN A 291 -15.26 -3.52 26.67
C GLN A 291 -14.71 -2.47 25.69
N LEU A 292 -14.25 -2.88 24.50
CA LEU A 292 -13.75 -1.97 23.47
C LEU A 292 -14.82 -0.99 22.98
N VAL A 293 -16.04 -1.48 22.75
CA VAL A 293 -17.18 -0.65 22.34
C VAL A 293 -17.50 0.38 23.42
N GLU A 294 -17.52 -0.03 24.69
CA GLU A 294 -17.82 0.86 25.81
C GLU A 294 -16.74 1.95 25.97
N GLU A 295 -15.47 1.57 25.94
CA GLU A 295 -14.35 2.52 26.05
C GLU A 295 -14.31 3.50 24.89
N GLU A 296 -14.54 3.03 23.66
CA GLU A 296 -14.55 3.91 22.50
C GLU A 296 -15.75 4.87 22.52
N SER A 297 -16.93 4.39 22.92
CA SER A 297 -18.10 5.24 23.10
C SER A 297 -17.85 6.33 24.16
N ARG A 298 -17.24 5.97 25.29
CA ARG A 298 -16.84 6.93 26.33
C ARG A 298 -15.79 7.93 25.84
N PHE A 299 -14.83 7.48 25.02
CA PHE A 299 -13.81 8.34 24.43
C PHE A 299 -14.44 9.36 23.46
N ARG A 300 -15.32 8.92 22.56
CA ARG A 300 -15.99 9.78 21.58
C ARG A 300 -16.98 10.77 22.20
N ALA A 301 -17.63 10.38 23.30
CA ALA A 301 -18.43 11.31 24.07
C ALA A 301 -17.59 12.50 24.61
N LYS A 302 -16.32 12.27 24.94
CA LYS A 302 -15.38 13.31 25.40
C LYS A 302 -14.67 14.04 24.26
N SER A 303 -14.40 13.36 23.16
CA SER A 303 -13.64 13.86 22.00
C SER A 303 -14.42 13.56 20.71
N PRO A 304 -15.47 14.34 20.39
CA PRO A 304 -16.26 14.12 19.18
C PRO A 304 -15.42 14.37 17.92
N LEU A 305 -15.66 13.59 16.88
CA LEU A 305 -15.00 13.80 15.60
C LEU A 305 -15.42 15.13 14.96
N PRO A 306 -14.50 15.82 14.27
CA PRO A 306 -14.88 16.94 13.40
C PRO A 306 -15.87 16.46 12.34
N GLU A 307 -16.78 17.34 11.92
CA GLU A 307 -17.79 17.02 10.90
C GLU A 307 -17.18 16.33 9.66
N GLN A 308 -17.85 15.29 9.15
CA GLN A 308 -17.41 14.43 8.05
C GLN A 308 -17.04 15.20 6.76
N PHE A 309 -17.54 16.42 6.60
CA PHE A 309 -17.30 17.29 5.45
C PHE A 309 -16.31 18.43 5.74
N ARG A 310 -15.66 18.42 6.90
CA ARG A 310 -14.67 19.43 7.24
C ARG A 310 -13.39 19.12 6.48
N PHE A 311 -13.13 19.91 5.44
CA PHE A 311 -11.83 19.94 4.79
C PHE A 311 -10.78 20.35 5.83
N LEU A 312 -9.86 19.43 6.15
CA LEU A 312 -8.67 19.76 6.93
C LEU A 312 -7.81 20.67 6.05
N GLU A 313 -7.39 21.80 6.60
CA GLU A 313 -6.45 22.67 5.91
C GLU A 313 -5.16 21.89 5.63
N PRO A 314 -4.57 22.01 4.42
CA PRO A 314 -3.30 21.38 4.14
C PRO A 314 -2.27 21.86 5.16
N LYS A 315 -1.49 20.92 5.70
CA LYS A 315 -0.41 21.22 6.63
C LYS A 315 0.54 22.25 6.02
N SER A 316 1.08 23.13 6.85
CA SER A 316 2.05 24.12 6.39
C SER A 316 3.27 23.42 5.75
N GLU A 317 3.87 24.01 4.72
CA GLU A 317 5.10 23.50 4.09
C GLU A 317 6.21 23.10 5.09
N PRO A 318 6.51 23.88 6.15
CA PRO A 318 7.52 23.47 7.14
C PRO A 318 7.09 22.24 7.94
N GLU A 319 5.79 22.09 8.23
CA GLU A 319 5.28 20.88 8.89
C GLU A 319 5.36 19.68 7.95
N GLN A 320 5.05 19.86 6.66
CA GLN A 320 5.19 18.80 5.66
C GLN A 320 6.64 18.33 5.54
N GLU A 321 7.61 19.25 5.48
CA GLU A 321 9.03 18.90 5.41
C GLU A 321 9.52 18.23 6.70
N TYR A 322 9.11 18.73 7.86
CA TYR A 322 9.41 18.09 9.14
C TYR A 322 8.87 16.66 9.21
N LEU A 323 7.61 16.44 8.79
CA LEU A 323 7.00 15.11 8.76
C LEU A 323 7.72 14.22 7.76
N ARG A 324 8.08 14.73 6.58
CA ARG A 324 8.86 13.99 5.57
C ARG A 324 10.16 13.48 6.17
N GLN A 325 10.96 14.35 6.80
CA GLN A 325 12.22 13.95 7.44
C GLN A 325 12.00 12.98 8.61
N LYS A 326 10.99 13.23 9.44
CA LYS A 326 10.63 12.37 10.58
C LYS A 326 10.26 10.95 10.16
N TYR A 327 9.50 10.80 9.07
CA TYR A 327 9.06 9.49 8.59
C TYR A 327 10.08 8.82 7.67
N LEU A 328 10.99 9.56 7.04
CA LEU A 328 12.12 8.99 6.28
C LEU A 328 13.02 8.12 7.16
N GLN A 329 13.21 8.52 8.43
CA GLN A 329 14.08 7.82 9.38
C GLN A 329 13.35 6.76 10.21
N ARG A 330 12.01 6.69 10.12
CA ARG A 330 11.24 5.79 10.97
C ARG A 330 11.14 4.43 10.30
N GLU A 331 11.84 3.44 10.86
CA GLU A 331 11.63 2.05 10.49
C GLU A 331 10.20 1.65 10.87
N TYR A 332 9.42 1.27 9.85
CA TYR A 332 8.08 0.74 10.05
C TYR A 332 8.19 -0.75 10.28
N VAL A 333 7.84 -1.19 11.48
CA VAL A 333 7.71 -2.60 11.83
C VAL A 333 6.21 -2.91 11.84
N PRO A 334 5.72 -3.84 11.00
CA PRO A 334 4.29 -4.12 10.87
C PRO A 334 3.71 -4.79 12.13
N GLU A 335 4.52 -5.54 12.88
CA GLU A 335 4.13 -6.18 14.13
C GLU A 335 4.72 -5.50 15.37
N SER A 336 3.93 -5.43 16.45
CA SER A 336 4.41 -4.96 17.75
C SER A 336 5.17 -6.08 18.44
N TYR A 337 6.48 -6.18 18.19
CA TYR A 337 7.33 -7.09 18.96
C TYR A 337 7.48 -6.59 20.39
N LEU A 338 7.23 -7.49 21.34
CA LEU A 338 7.45 -7.23 22.76
C LEU A 338 8.91 -7.48 23.11
N GLU A 339 9.51 -6.57 23.88
CA GLU A 339 10.93 -6.64 24.24
C GLU A 339 11.24 -7.92 25.02
N SER A 340 10.30 -8.35 25.87
CA SER A 340 10.38 -9.61 26.61
C SER A 340 10.44 -10.88 25.75
N SER A 341 10.14 -10.78 24.45
CA SER A 341 10.29 -11.92 23.51
C SER A 341 11.76 -12.24 23.24
N PHE A 342 12.66 -11.26 23.43
CA PHE A 342 14.10 -11.38 23.13
C PHE A 342 14.97 -11.57 24.38
N GLU A 343 14.45 -11.19 25.56
CA GLU A 343 15.19 -11.22 26.82
C GLU A 343 15.04 -12.55 27.56
N LYS A 344 16.12 -13.02 28.20
CA LYS A 344 16.12 -14.26 29.00
C LYS A 344 16.79 -14.02 30.34
N GLY A 345 16.29 -14.67 31.40
CA GLY A 345 16.89 -14.63 32.73
C GLY A 345 16.34 -13.52 33.62
N SER A 346 17.21 -12.88 34.43
CA SER A 346 16.81 -11.99 35.53
C SER A 346 16.13 -10.69 35.10
N LYS A 347 16.33 -10.23 33.85
CA LYS A 347 15.69 -9.03 33.30
C LYS A 347 14.28 -9.25 32.74
N LEU A 348 13.86 -10.51 32.60
CA LEU A 348 12.59 -10.86 31.95
C LEU A 348 11.38 -10.26 32.68
N ASP A 349 11.39 -10.25 34.00
CA ASP A 349 10.27 -9.70 34.78
C ASP A 349 10.19 -8.17 34.67
N GLU A 350 11.33 -7.48 34.50
CA GLU A 350 11.37 -6.03 34.28
C GLU A 350 10.84 -5.67 32.89
N THR A 351 11.27 -6.40 31.85
CA THR A 351 10.83 -6.17 30.47
C THR A 351 9.37 -6.57 30.27
N GLN A 352 8.89 -7.65 30.89
CA GLN A 352 7.47 -8.01 30.91
C GLN A 352 6.59 -6.92 31.54
N ASN A 353 7.07 -6.26 32.59
CA ASN A 353 6.35 -5.13 33.20
C ASN A 353 6.37 -3.88 32.31
N ALA A 354 7.48 -3.63 31.59
CA ALA A 354 7.56 -2.54 30.62
C ALA A 354 6.62 -2.78 29.43
N ASP A 355 6.62 -3.99 28.87
CA ASP A 355 5.72 -4.43 27.80
C ASP A 355 4.25 -4.33 28.22
N TYR A 356 3.93 -4.72 29.46
CA TYR A 356 2.58 -4.56 30.01
C TYR A 356 2.13 -3.09 30.01
N LYS A 357 2.98 -2.18 30.51
CA LYS A 357 2.68 -0.73 30.53
C LYS A 357 2.53 -0.17 29.13
N PHE A 358 3.42 -0.57 28.22
CA PHE A 358 3.37 -0.17 26.82
C PHE A 358 2.06 -0.63 26.18
N PHE A 359 1.73 -1.92 26.29
CA PHE A 359 0.53 -2.50 25.69
C PHE A 359 -0.75 -1.91 26.27
N TYR A 360 -0.80 -1.72 27.60
CA TYR A 360 -1.91 -1.04 28.26
C TYR A 360 -2.12 0.37 27.71
N HIS A 361 -1.04 1.15 27.55
CA HIS A 361 -1.12 2.49 26.96
C HIS A 361 -1.56 2.46 25.49
N GLN A 362 -1.14 1.47 24.70
CA GLN A 362 -1.64 1.30 23.32
C GLN A 362 -3.17 1.11 23.28
N MET A 363 -3.74 0.37 24.23
CA MET A 363 -5.20 0.16 24.31
C MET A 363 -5.97 1.43 24.70
N GLU A 364 -5.31 2.44 25.29
CA GLU A 364 -5.90 3.76 25.53
C GLU A 364 -6.09 4.57 24.23
N LEU A 365 -5.39 4.21 23.15
CA LEU A 365 -5.49 4.88 21.87
C LEU A 365 -6.72 4.40 21.07
N SER A 366 -7.57 5.34 20.65
CA SER A 366 -8.77 5.07 19.84
C SER A 366 -8.45 4.29 18.56
N LYS A 367 -7.36 4.63 17.86
CA LYS A 367 -6.94 3.93 16.64
C LYS A 367 -6.73 2.43 16.88
N ILE A 368 -6.08 2.07 17.99
CA ILE A 368 -5.80 0.67 18.34
C ILE A 368 -7.10 -0.06 18.69
N ARG A 369 -7.98 0.54 19.51
CA ARG A 369 -9.29 -0.05 19.82
C ARG A 369 -10.14 -0.29 18.56
N VAL A 370 -10.20 0.69 17.66
CA VAL A 370 -10.92 0.57 16.39
C VAL A 370 -10.31 -0.52 15.50
N GLN A 371 -8.99 -0.67 15.48
CA GLN A 371 -8.31 -1.75 14.77
C GLN A 371 -8.72 -3.13 15.32
N TYR A 372 -8.75 -3.32 16.64
CA TYR A 372 -9.24 -4.58 17.23
C TYR A 372 -10.71 -4.83 16.93
N LEU A 373 -11.57 -3.80 16.95
CA LEU A 373 -12.98 -3.94 16.55
C LEU A 373 -13.11 -4.36 15.08
N LEU A 374 -12.26 -3.84 14.19
CA LEU A 374 -12.20 -4.26 12.79
C LEU A 374 -11.76 -5.72 12.65
N MET A 375 -10.71 -6.15 13.35
CA MET A 375 -10.26 -7.54 13.34
C MET A 375 -11.34 -8.50 13.84
N ILE A 376 -12.03 -8.15 14.93
CA ILE A 376 -13.17 -8.91 15.46
C ILE A 376 -14.31 -8.97 14.45
N TYR A 377 -14.59 -7.87 13.74
CA TYR A 377 -15.61 -7.82 12.70
C TYR A 377 -15.30 -8.77 11.53
N ILE A 378 -14.08 -8.68 10.97
CA ILE A 378 -13.63 -9.53 9.86
C ILE A 378 -13.74 -11.01 10.26
N LEU A 379 -13.27 -11.35 11.46
CA LEU A 379 -13.38 -12.70 12.01
C LEU A 379 -14.85 -13.15 12.15
N SER A 380 -15.73 -12.24 12.57
CA SER A 380 -17.17 -12.51 12.67
C SER A 380 -17.80 -12.76 11.31
N VAL A 381 -17.46 -11.94 10.29
CA VAL A 381 -17.88 -12.15 8.90
C VAL A 381 -17.44 -13.52 8.42
N PHE A 382 -16.16 -13.86 8.61
CA PHE A 382 -15.58 -15.14 8.24
C PHE A 382 -16.36 -16.33 8.80
N TYR A 383 -16.56 -16.44 10.12
CA TYR A 383 -17.30 -17.56 10.70
C TYR A 383 -18.77 -17.60 10.30
N VAL A 384 -19.41 -16.44 10.11
CA VAL A 384 -20.80 -16.39 9.66
C VAL A 384 -20.92 -16.91 8.22
N GLU A 385 -20.06 -16.48 7.30
CA GLU A 385 -20.10 -16.96 5.91
C GLU A 385 -19.76 -18.47 5.82
N LEU A 386 -18.94 -19.00 6.73
CA LEU A 386 -18.63 -20.43 6.79
C LEU A 386 -19.73 -21.34 7.37
N THR A 387 -20.88 -20.80 7.72
CA THR A 387 -22.03 -21.63 8.13
C THR A 387 -22.58 -22.43 6.94
N PRO A 388 -23.14 -23.64 7.16
CA PRO A 388 -23.62 -24.48 6.06
C PRO A 388 -24.65 -23.81 5.16
N GLY A 389 -25.56 -23.02 5.74
CA GLY A 389 -26.57 -22.25 5.00
C GLY A 389 -25.94 -21.20 4.09
N ASN A 390 -25.07 -20.35 4.65
CA ASN A 390 -24.42 -19.28 3.88
C ASN A 390 -23.47 -19.83 2.81
N LYS A 391 -22.74 -20.92 3.08
CA LYS A 391 -21.92 -21.61 2.07
C LYS A 391 -22.77 -22.10 0.91
N SER A 392 -23.89 -22.78 1.19
CA SER A 392 -24.77 -23.32 0.15
C SER A 392 -25.42 -22.20 -0.67
N GLU A 393 -25.86 -21.14 -0.02
CA GLU A 393 -26.41 -19.96 -0.68
C GLU A 393 -25.36 -19.25 -1.54
N PHE A 394 -24.16 -19.07 -1.02
CA PHE A 394 -23.05 -18.46 -1.76
C PHE A 394 -22.71 -19.27 -3.02
N MET A 395 -22.53 -20.58 -2.91
CA MET A 395 -22.24 -21.45 -4.06
C MET A 395 -23.35 -21.42 -5.12
N LYS A 396 -24.62 -21.35 -4.69
CA LYS A 396 -25.76 -21.17 -5.59
C LYS A 396 -25.72 -19.82 -6.30
N ASN A 397 -25.44 -18.74 -5.56
CA ASN A 397 -25.44 -17.38 -6.08
C ASN A 397 -24.33 -17.12 -7.09
N ILE A 398 -23.16 -17.74 -6.91
CA ILE A 398 -22.04 -17.60 -7.86
C ILE A 398 -22.21 -18.48 -9.12
N GLY A 399 -23.25 -19.32 -9.18
CA GLY A 399 -23.49 -20.22 -10.31
C GLY A 399 -22.46 -21.35 -10.45
N ALA A 400 -21.76 -21.69 -9.36
CA ALA A 400 -20.71 -22.70 -9.41
C ALA A 400 -21.31 -24.10 -9.72
N PRO A 401 -20.60 -24.93 -10.51
CA PRO A 401 -20.98 -26.32 -10.72
C PRO A 401 -21.21 -27.06 -9.39
N VAL A 402 -22.14 -28.02 -9.38
CA VAL A 402 -22.49 -28.82 -8.18
C VAL A 402 -21.27 -29.56 -7.60
N THR A 403 -20.25 -29.79 -8.42
CA THR A 403 -18.99 -30.45 -8.04
C THR A 403 -17.97 -29.51 -7.39
N THR A 404 -18.15 -28.20 -7.47
CA THR A 404 -17.23 -27.22 -6.89
C THR A 404 -17.41 -27.21 -5.38
N LYS A 405 -16.34 -27.50 -4.65
CA LYS A 405 -16.32 -27.45 -3.18
C LYS A 405 -15.99 -26.04 -2.71
N HIS A 406 -16.54 -25.64 -1.57
CA HIS A 406 -16.13 -24.42 -0.88
C HIS A 406 -14.66 -24.53 -0.44
N ILE A 407 -13.99 -23.39 -0.21
CA ILE A 407 -12.58 -23.30 0.24
C ILE A 407 -12.30 -24.18 1.47
N THR A 408 -13.29 -24.34 2.34
CA THR A 408 -13.23 -25.18 3.54
C THR A 408 -14.46 -26.07 3.63
N GLU A 409 -14.25 -27.34 3.94
CA GLU A 409 -15.35 -28.27 4.21
C GLU A 409 -15.88 -28.12 5.66
N GLU A 410 -15.00 -27.74 6.59
CA GLU A 410 -15.33 -27.57 8.01
C GLU A 410 -16.24 -26.37 8.26
N SER A 411 -17.14 -26.50 9.25
CA SER A 411 -18.13 -25.47 9.58
C SER A 411 -18.13 -25.22 11.09
N PRO A 412 -18.36 -23.97 11.54
CA PRO A 412 -18.34 -23.64 12.95
C PRO A 412 -19.55 -24.25 13.68
N ALA A 413 -19.37 -24.54 14.98
CA ALA A 413 -20.43 -25.07 15.83
C ALA A 413 -21.58 -24.06 16.01
N ALA A 414 -22.83 -24.50 15.81
CA ALA A 414 -24.01 -23.63 15.78
C ALA A 414 -24.25 -22.81 17.06
N SER A 415 -23.87 -23.34 18.23
CA SER A 415 -23.98 -22.65 19.52
C SER A 415 -23.12 -21.38 19.59
N THR A 416 -21.99 -21.40 18.91
CA THR A 416 -20.91 -20.40 19.01
C THR A 416 -21.11 -19.28 17.99
N VAL A 417 -21.68 -19.61 16.83
CA VAL A 417 -21.95 -18.69 15.71
C VAL A 417 -22.90 -17.56 16.09
N LYS A 418 -23.84 -17.77 17.02
CA LYS A 418 -24.82 -16.75 17.43
C LYS A 418 -24.17 -15.43 17.87
N LYS A 419 -23.06 -15.52 18.60
CA LYS A 419 -22.32 -14.33 19.06
C LYS A 419 -21.65 -13.58 17.91
N TYR A 420 -21.11 -14.30 16.93
CA TYR A 420 -20.54 -13.70 15.72
C TYR A 420 -21.61 -13.05 14.83
N ILE A 421 -22.80 -13.64 14.72
CA ILE A 421 -23.94 -13.02 14.04
C ILE A 421 -24.31 -11.70 14.72
N GLN A 422 -24.38 -11.70 16.05
CA GLN A 422 -24.68 -10.50 16.83
C GLN A 422 -23.64 -9.41 16.60
N ILE A 423 -22.34 -9.73 16.71
CA ILE A 423 -21.26 -8.77 16.45
C ILE A 423 -21.33 -8.22 15.02
N LYS A 424 -21.51 -9.08 14.01
CA LYS A 424 -21.61 -8.69 12.59
C LYS A 424 -22.76 -7.71 12.32
N THR A 425 -23.87 -7.85 13.04
CA THR A 425 -25.09 -7.05 12.84
C THR A 425 -25.10 -5.77 13.68
N GLU A 426 -24.65 -5.82 14.93
CA GLU A 426 -24.70 -4.70 15.87
C GLU A 426 -23.54 -3.72 15.69
N LEU A 427 -22.32 -4.21 15.44
CA LEU A 427 -21.12 -3.36 15.39
C LEU A 427 -21.21 -2.23 14.35
N PRO A 428 -21.66 -2.43 13.10
CA PRO A 428 -21.82 -1.33 12.14
C PRO A 428 -22.78 -0.24 12.64
N SER A 429 -23.85 -0.62 13.34
CA SER A 429 -24.82 0.33 13.90
C SER A 429 -24.20 1.14 15.04
N LEU A 430 -23.41 0.50 15.89
CA LEU A 430 -22.69 1.15 17.00
C LEU A 430 -21.59 2.08 16.48
N LEU A 431 -20.86 1.66 15.45
CA LEU A 431 -19.82 2.47 14.81
C LEU A 431 -20.38 3.75 14.20
N LYS A 432 -21.64 3.77 13.75
CA LYS A 432 -22.29 4.99 13.25
C LYS A 432 -22.31 6.12 14.29
N GLY A 433 -22.40 5.78 15.58
CA GLY A 433 -22.33 6.74 16.69
C GLY A 433 -20.90 7.18 17.04
N ILE A 434 -19.88 6.48 16.55
CA ILE A 434 -18.46 6.75 16.77
C ILE A 434 -17.89 7.57 15.59
N ASP A 435 -18.13 7.10 14.36
CA ASP A 435 -17.74 7.70 13.08
C ASP A 435 -18.72 7.23 12.00
N ALA A 436 -19.42 8.14 11.36
CA ALA A 436 -20.42 7.81 10.34
C ALA A 436 -19.82 7.15 9.09
N SER A 437 -18.51 7.28 8.83
CA SER A 437 -17.82 6.68 7.69
C SER A 437 -17.38 5.23 7.94
N LEU A 438 -17.08 4.85 9.19
CA LEU A 438 -16.60 3.51 9.53
C LEU A 438 -17.60 2.39 9.18
N PRO A 439 -18.92 2.52 9.40
CA PRO A 439 -19.88 1.49 9.00
C PRO A 439 -19.83 1.20 7.49
N PHE A 440 -19.65 2.24 6.66
CA PHE A 440 -19.54 2.05 5.22
C PHE A 440 -18.29 1.25 4.88
N LEU A 441 -17.14 1.59 5.48
CA LEU A 441 -15.90 0.84 5.29
C LEU A 441 -16.08 -0.65 5.65
N PHE A 442 -16.67 -0.94 6.81
CA PHE A 442 -16.85 -2.32 7.30
C PHE A 442 -17.79 -3.12 6.38
N LEU A 443 -18.91 -2.52 5.97
CA LEU A 443 -19.88 -3.17 5.08
C LEU A 443 -19.30 -3.40 3.68
N HIS A 444 -18.55 -2.44 3.14
CA HIS A 444 -17.89 -2.58 1.84
C HIS A 444 -16.81 -3.67 1.86
N LEU A 445 -15.98 -3.72 2.90
CA LEU A 445 -14.97 -4.78 3.05
C LEU A 445 -15.61 -6.18 3.02
N GLY A 446 -16.76 -6.36 3.68
CA GLY A 446 -17.47 -7.65 3.65
C GLY A 446 -18.06 -7.99 2.28
N LEU A 447 -18.42 -7.00 1.46
CA LEU A 447 -18.86 -7.22 0.07
C LEU A 447 -17.67 -7.58 -0.83
N ASP A 448 -16.58 -6.82 -0.71
CA ASP A 448 -15.36 -7.04 -1.49
C ASP A 448 -14.77 -8.43 -1.22
N GLU A 449 -14.79 -8.89 0.04
CA GLU A 449 -14.37 -10.24 0.41
C GLU A 449 -15.21 -11.33 -0.26
N ARG A 450 -16.53 -11.14 -0.36
CA ARG A 450 -17.41 -12.08 -1.08
C ARG A 450 -17.12 -12.12 -2.58
N ILE A 451 -16.85 -10.96 -3.19
CA ILE A 451 -16.46 -10.86 -4.60
C ILE A 451 -15.12 -11.58 -4.82
N TRP A 452 -14.17 -11.39 -3.90
CA TRP A 452 -12.88 -12.07 -3.94
C TRP A 452 -13.02 -13.59 -3.87
N TRP A 453 -13.81 -14.11 -2.92
CA TRP A 453 -14.07 -15.55 -2.81
C TRP A 453 -14.74 -16.13 -4.04
N ARG A 454 -15.63 -15.35 -4.67
CA ARG A 454 -16.29 -15.76 -5.91
C ARG A 454 -15.28 -15.92 -7.03
N TRP A 455 -14.41 -14.94 -7.23
CA TRP A 455 -13.35 -15.06 -8.22
C TRP A 455 -12.47 -16.29 -7.92
N LEU A 456 -12.10 -16.49 -6.66
CA LEU A 456 -11.24 -17.60 -6.29
C LEU A 456 -11.87 -18.97 -6.62
N LEU A 457 -13.15 -19.17 -6.25
CA LEU A 457 -13.87 -20.44 -6.37
C LEU A 457 -14.43 -20.73 -7.76
N HIS A 458 -14.85 -19.70 -8.49
CA HIS A 458 -15.56 -19.86 -9.76
C HIS A 458 -14.82 -19.24 -10.94
N GLY A 459 -13.92 -18.27 -10.71
CA GLY A 459 -13.14 -17.60 -11.77
C GLY A 459 -13.96 -16.73 -12.73
N LYS A 460 -15.31 -16.74 -12.60
CA LYS A 460 -16.22 -16.05 -13.51
C LYS A 460 -17.15 -15.06 -12.81
N ASP A 461 -17.41 -13.97 -13.50
CA ASP A 461 -18.28 -12.87 -13.10
C ASP A 461 -19.78 -13.24 -13.17
N ASP A 462 -20.67 -12.26 -12.96
CA ASP A 462 -22.13 -12.41 -13.06
C ASP A 462 -22.64 -12.77 -14.45
N GLN A 463 -21.81 -12.57 -15.47
CA GLN A 463 -22.12 -12.81 -16.86
C GLN A 463 -21.43 -14.08 -17.40
N ASN A 464 -20.86 -14.90 -16.51
CA ASN A 464 -20.10 -16.11 -16.86
C ASN A 464 -18.83 -15.84 -17.70
N GLN A 465 -18.35 -14.60 -17.74
CA GLN A 465 -17.05 -14.23 -18.32
C GLN A 465 -15.96 -14.37 -17.26
N GLY A 466 -14.72 -14.62 -17.67
CA GLY A 466 -13.61 -14.65 -16.71
C GLY A 466 -13.41 -13.26 -16.10
N PHE A 467 -13.28 -13.20 -14.77
CA PHE A 467 -13.27 -11.95 -13.98
C PHE A 467 -12.27 -10.90 -14.48
N PHE A 468 -11.15 -11.35 -15.05
CA PHE A 468 -10.07 -10.50 -15.54
C PHE A 468 -9.84 -10.61 -17.06
N VAL A 469 -10.83 -11.13 -17.81
CA VAL A 469 -10.70 -11.33 -19.28
C VAL A 469 -10.73 -10.00 -20.03
N ASN A 470 -11.44 -8.99 -19.52
CA ASN A 470 -11.46 -7.65 -20.10
C ASN A 470 -10.29 -6.80 -19.55
N LYS A 471 -9.06 -7.16 -19.92
CA LYS A 471 -7.84 -6.41 -19.51
C LYS A 471 -7.67 -5.05 -20.19
N LEU A 472 -8.43 -4.78 -21.24
CA LEU A 472 -8.39 -3.51 -21.95
C LEU A 472 -9.65 -2.74 -21.61
N LEU A 473 -9.52 -1.75 -20.71
CA LEU A 473 -10.45 -0.63 -20.69
C LEU A 473 -10.37 0.02 -22.07
N GLN A 474 -11.37 -0.26 -22.89
CA GLN A 474 -11.57 0.40 -24.18
C GLN A 474 -11.51 1.92 -23.91
N PRO A 475 -10.75 2.71 -24.68
CA PRO A 475 -10.64 4.16 -24.51
C PRO A 475 -12.01 4.84 -24.38
N GLU A 476 -13.01 4.32 -25.09
CA GLU A 476 -14.40 4.78 -25.08
C GLU A 476 -15.06 4.67 -23.70
N VAL A 477 -14.69 3.65 -22.90
CA VAL A 477 -15.21 3.46 -21.53
C VAL A 477 -14.54 4.44 -20.56
N LEU A 478 -13.25 4.73 -20.75
CA LEU A 478 -12.51 5.73 -19.99
C LEU A 478 -13.05 7.13 -20.26
N ASP A 479 -13.24 7.47 -21.54
CA ASP A 479 -13.81 8.76 -21.97
C ASP A 479 -15.24 8.95 -21.43
N ALA A 480 -16.07 7.90 -21.48
CA ALA A 480 -17.43 7.94 -20.95
C ALA A 480 -17.46 8.15 -19.42
N GLN A 481 -16.51 7.59 -18.68
CA GLN A 481 -16.39 7.80 -17.24
C GLN A 481 -15.85 9.19 -16.90
N GLU A 482 -14.88 9.70 -17.66
CA GLU A 482 -14.40 11.08 -17.51
C GLU A 482 -15.53 12.09 -17.76
N ASP A 483 -16.34 11.86 -18.79
CA ASP A 483 -17.53 12.66 -19.08
C ASP A 483 -18.60 12.57 -17.99
N ALA A 484 -18.82 11.38 -17.42
CA ALA A 484 -19.72 11.20 -16.28
C ALA A 484 -19.21 11.94 -15.03
N PHE A 485 -17.91 11.88 -14.77
CA PHE A 485 -17.26 12.56 -13.66
C PHE A 485 -17.35 14.09 -13.80
N LYS A 486 -17.07 14.63 -15.01
CA LYS A 486 -17.23 16.05 -15.33
C LYS A 486 -18.67 16.54 -15.19
N LYS A 487 -19.66 15.69 -15.47
CA LYS A 487 -21.09 15.99 -15.27
C LYS A 487 -21.50 15.99 -13.79
N LEU A 488 -20.95 15.10 -12.98
CA LEU A 488 -21.18 15.02 -11.53
C LEU A 488 -20.56 16.21 -10.79
N TYR A 489 -19.38 16.66 -11.21
CA TYR A 489 -18.65 17.79 -10.63
C TYR A 489 -18.39 18.87 -11.68
N PRO A 490 -19.42 19.61 -12.13
CA PRO A 490 -19.22 20.67 -13.09
C PRO A 490 -18.35 21.77 -12.46
N TYR A 491 -17.23 22.07 -13.10
CA TYR A 491 -16.38 23.19 -12.72
C TYR A 491 -17.21 24.48 -12.76
N LYS A 492 -17.44 25.11 -11.60
CA LYS A 492 -18.32 26.29 -11.48
C LYS A 492 -17.63 27.53 -12.07
N ASN A 493 -17.55 27.60 -13.40
CA ASN A 493 -17.05 28.77 -14.14
C ASN A 493 -18.10 29.88 -14.33
N LYS A 494 -19.32 29.71 -13.80
CA LYS A 494 -20.32 30.79 -13.82
C LYS A 494 -19.85 31.91 -12.90
N ARG A 495 -19.47 33.06 -13.49
CA ARG A 495 -19.20 34.29 -12.73
C ARG A 495 -20.35 34.53 -11.75
N SER A 496 -20.02 34.67 -10.48
CA SER A 496 -21.01 35.07 -9.47
C SER A 496 -21.57 36.45 -9.84
N PHE A 497 -22.83 36.71 -9.48
CA PHE A 497 -23.48 38.01 -9.70
C PHE A 497 -22.74 39.15 -8.98
N ASN A 498 -21.96 38.82 -7.93
CA ASN A 498 -21.13 39.77 -7.22
C ASN A 498 -19.75 39.87 -7.88
N THR A 499 -19.42 41.07 -8.34
CA THR A 499 -18.11 41.37 -8.93
C THR A 499 -16.96 41.17 -7.93
N PHE A 500 -17.23 41.26 -6.62
CA PHE A 500 -16.26 41.02 -5.54
C PHE A 500 -16.69 39.87 -4.62
N VAL A 501 -15.70 39.31 -3.90
CA VAL A 501 -15.80 38.11 -3.05
C VAL A 501 -17.02 38.08 -2.13
N THR A 502 -17.46 39.23 -1.62
CA THR A 502 -18.68 39.34 -0.80
C THR A 502 -19.64 40.43 -1.30
N PRO A 503 -20.96 40.29 -1.02
CA PRO A 503 -21.94 41.34 -1.33
C PRO A 503 -21.63 42.67 -0.65
N GLN A 504 -21.05 42.62 0.55
CA GLN A 504 -20.72 43.80 1.35
C GLN A 504 -19.60 44.63 0.70
N VAL A 505 -18.56 43.96 0.20
CA VAL A 505 -17.46 44.63 -0.53
C VAL A 505 -17.97 45.19 -1.85
N SER A 506 -18.80 44.43 -2.57
CA SER A 506 -19.43 44.89 -3.81
C SER A 506 -20.29 46.14 -3.59
N LYS A 507 -21.04 46.20 -2.48
CA LYS A 507 -21.86 47.36 -2.13
C LYS A 507 -21.00 48.59 -1.81
N LYS A 508 -19.91 48.43 -1.06
CA LYS A 508 -18.97 49.52 -0.75
C LYS A 508 -18.27 50.07 -1.99
N MET A 509 -17.89 49.20 -2.92
CA MET A 509 -17.24 49.63 -4.17
C MET A 509 -18.20 50.29 -5.17
N ARG A 510 -19.51 50.08 -5.03
CA ARG A 510 -20.55 50.76 -5.83
C ARG A 510 -20.97 52.12 -5.27
N THR A 511 -20.54 52.48 -4.06
CA THR A 511 -20.89 53.78 -3.49
C THR A 511 -20.22 54.89 -4.30
N GLU A 512 -21.01 55.83 -4.82
CA GLU A 512 -20.50 56.94 -5.64
C GLU A 512 -19.68 57.91 -4.78
N ILE A 513 -18.39 58.02 -5.10
CA ILE A 513 -17.47 58.95 -4.45
C ILE A 513 -17.23 60.10 -5.42
N GLY A 514 -17.58 61.33 -5.02
CA GLY A 514 -17.38 62.52 -5.83
C GLY A 514 -17.55 63.81 -5.04
N LEU A 515 -16.82 64.86 -5.43
CA LEU A 515 -16.88 66.19 -4.79
C LEU A 515 -18.31 66.77 -4.77
N ALA A 516 -19.13 66.46 -5.79
CA ALA A 516 -20.52 66.87 -5.87
C ALA A 516 -21.39 66.34 -4.69
N ASN A 517 -21.02 65.19 -4.11
CA ASN A 517 -21.78 64.58 -3.00
C ASN A 517 -21.41 65.20 -1.63
N LEU A 518 -20.37 66.03 -1.55
CA LEU A 518 -19.94 66.69 -0.31
C LEU A 518 -20.64 68.04 -0.06
N GLU A 519 -21.21 68.66 -1.08
CA GLU A 519 -21.88 69.97 -0.97
C GLU A 519 -23.24 69.89 -0.25
N GLN A 520 -23.79 68.68 -0.06
CA GLN A 520 -25.06 68.44 0.64
C GLN A 520 -24.93 68.42 2.17
N THR A 521 -23.97 69.12 2.76
CA THR A 521 -23.96 69.31 4.22
C THR A 521 -25.02 70.34 4.60
N ALA A 522 -26.17 69.84 5.08
CA ALA A 522 -27.33 70.62 5.49
C ALA A 522 -26.93 71.83 6.35
N LYS A 523 -27.11 73.04 5.80
CA LYS A 523 -27.00 74.28 6.58
C LYS A 523 -28.12 74.27 7.62
N PHE A 524 -27.75 74.31 8.89
CA PHE A 524 -28.71 74.37 10.00
C PHE A 524 -29.47 75.71 9.93
N ASP A 525 -30.78 75.63 9.76
CA ASP A 525 -31.66 76.78 9.73
C ASP A 525 -32.01 77.23 11.16
N ILE A 526 -31.59 78.45 11.50
CA ILE A 526 -31.71 79.02 12.85
C ILE A 526 -33.13 79.49 13.11
N GLU A 527 -33.78 80.07 12.09
CA GLU A 527 -35.09 80.71 12.22
C GLU A 527 -36.15 79.65 12.54
N LYS A 528 -36.13 78.56 11.77
CA LYS A 528 -36.99 77.40 12.02
C LYS A 528 -36.75 76.77 13.40
N ALA A 529 -35.50 76.67 13.83
CA ALA A 529 -35.16 76.12 15.14
C ALA A 529 -35.61 77.05 16.30
N THR A 530 -35.62 78.38 16.10
CA THR A 530 -36.15 79.33 17.09
C THR A 530 -37.68 79.31 17.16
N GLU A 531 -38.36 79.17 16.04
CA GLU A 531 -39.82 79.03 15.99
C GLU A 531 -40.29 77.75 16.72
N GLU A 532 -39.68 76.60 16.39
CA GLU A 532 -39.98 75.33 17.06
C GLU A 532 -39.72 75.40 18.57
N LEU A 533 -38.65 76.09 19.00
CA LEU A 533 -38.35 76.26 20.42
C LEU A 533 -39.35 77.17 21.15
N ASN A 534 -39.88 78.20 20.48
CA ASN A 534 -40.91 79.05 21.06
C ASN A 534 -42.25 78.30 21.17
N GLY A 535 -42.64 77.52 20.15
CA GLY A 535 -43.83 76.66 20.21
C GLY A 535 -43.75 75.63 21.35
N ILE A 536 -42.59 74.99 21.53
CA ILE A 536 -42.39 74.04 22.63
C ILE A 536 -42.47 74.73 24.02
N LYS A 537 -42.04 75.99 24.13
CA LYS A 537 -42.18 76.75 25.39
C LYS A 537 -43.64 77.05 25.71
N GLU A 538 -44.43 77.46 24.72
CA GLU A 538 -45.86 77.73 24.88
C GLU A 538 -46.65 76.47 25.24
N GLU A 539 -46.26 75.30 24.72
CA GLU A 539 -46.89 74.02 25.07
C GLU A 539 -46.52 73.54 26.49
N LEU A 540 -45.28 73.75 26.92
CA LEU A 540 -44.82 73.43 28.29
C LEU A 540 -45.47 74.31 29.37
N GLU A 541 -45.91 75.53 29.03
CA GLU A 541 -46.68 76.39 29.95
C GLU A 541 -48.11 75.86 30.20
N LYS A 542 -48.64 75.02 29.29
CA LYS A 542 -49.99 74.45 29.38
C LYS A 542 -50.02 73.05 30.02
N GLY A 543 -48.88 72.41 30.24
CA GLY A 543 -48.78 71.12 30.91
C GLY A 543 -47.35 70.58 30.95
N ASP A 544 -47.02 69.83 32.02
CA ASP A 544 -45.66 69.31 32.22
C ASP A 544 -45.46 67.97 31.50
N ASN A 545 -44.61 67.94 30.46
CA ASN A 545 -44.29 66.76 29.67
C ASN A 545 -42.76 66.66 29.46
N ASP A 546 -42.17 65.55 29.91
CA ASP A 546 -40.72 65.36 29.87
C ASP A 546 -40.14 65.24 28.45
N ASP A 547 -40.88 64.69 27.48
CA ASP A 547 -40.44 64.62 26.07
C ASP A 547 -40.28 66.02 25.45
N LEU A 548 -41.12 66.98 25.86
CA LEU A 548 -41.03 68.37 25.42
C LEU A 548 -39.84 69.08 26.08
N LYS A 549 -39.48 68.73 27.33
CA LYS A 549 -38.27 69.25 28.00
C LYS A 549 -36.99 68.77 27.31
N ASP A 550 -36.94 67.52 26.87
CA ASP A 550 -35.79 66.97 26.14
C ASP A 550 -35.64 67.61 24.76
N ARG A 551 -36.74 67.77 24.02
CA ARG A 551 -36.74 68.52 22.75
C ARG A 551 -36.31 69.96 22.95
N LYS A 552 -36.87 70.66 23.94
CA LYS A 552 -36.46 72.03 24.29
C LYS A 552 -34.98 72.10 24.59
N SER A 553 -34.43 71.16 25.34
CA SER A 553 -33.00 71.10 25.68
C SER A 553 -32.14 70.87 24.44
N ALA A 554 -32.53 69.96 23.55
CA ALA A 554 -31.82 69.69 22.31
C ALA A 554 -31.82 70.88 21.34
N TYR A 555 -32.96 71.54 21.13
CA TYR A 555 -33.05 72.76 20.29
C TYR A 555 -32.32 73.94 20.93
N SER A 556 -32.45 74.12 22.25
CA SER A 556 -31.70 75.14 23.00
C SER A 556 -30.19 74.95 22.84
N TRP A 557 -29.70 73.71 22.98
CA TRP A 557 -28.29 73.40 22.85
C TRP A 557 -27.78 73.61 21.43
N LYS A 558 -28.53 73.17 20.41
CA LYS A 558 -28.20 73.41 18.99
C LYS A 558 -28.12 74.91 18.67
N LEU A 559 -29.10 75.70 19.14
CA LEU A 559 -29.11 77.15 18.98
C LEU A 559 -27.97 77.84 19.73
N LEU A 560 -27.70 77.45 20.98
CA LEU A 560 -26.58 77.99 21.76
C LEU A 560 -25.24 77.67 21.11
N ARG A 561 -25.05 76.44 20.61
CA ARG A 561 -23.83 76.04 19.88
C ARG A 561 -23.64 76.88 18.61
N TRP A 562 -24.72 77.18 17.90
CA TRP A 562 -24.67 78.02 16.71
C TRP A 562 -24.42 79.49 17.04
N LYS A 563 -25.11 80.04 18.05
CA LYS A 563 -24.88 81.40 18.56
C LYS A 563 -23.45 81.59 19.06
N ARG A 564 -22.85 80.59 19.71
CA ARG A 564 -21.43 80.60 20.09
C ARG A 564 -20.51 80.75 18.88
N LYS A 565 -20.81 80.06 17.77
CA LYS A 565 -20.06 80.18 16.51
C LYS A 565 -20.26 81.53 15.81
N LEU A 566 -21.39 82.21 16.02
CA LEU A 566 -21.62 83.57 15.54
C LEU A 566 -20.92 84.63 16.39
N ALA A 567 -20.90 84.47 17.72
CA ALA A 567 -20.26 85.42 18.63
C ALA A 567 -18.72 85.32 18.68
N THR A 568 -18.15 84.29 18.03
CA THR A 568 -16.70 84.12 17.84
C THR A 568 -16.24 84.40 16.41
N LYS A 569 -17.16 84.88 15.57
CA LYS A 569 -16.87 85.63 14.34
C LYS A 569 -17.07 87.11 14.62
#